data_AF-A0A1V5XEM6-F1
#
_entry.id   AF-A0A1V5XEM6-F1
#
_cell.length_a   1.000
_cell.length_b   1.000
_cell.length_c   1.000
_cell.angle_alpha   90.00
_cell.angle_beta   90.00
_cell.angle_gamma   90.00
#
_symmetry.space_group_name_H-M   'P 1'
#
loop_
_entity.id
_entity.type
_entity.pdbx_description
1 polymer ?
#
loop_
_entity_poly.entity_id
_entity_poly.type
_entity_poly.pdbx_seq_one_letter_code
_entity_poly.pdbx_strand_id
1 'polypeptide(L)'
;MTAFLGLSCAHPQASDEQVGSQQQPLSSEVVTTIEPGNGQTGVQFGTAVALDGIRLAVGQRGAVSVYEIQGTSLSAPVEVKPQNCPASNFGESIAIDGDTMVIGAPGVSADQTEGVAYVYVRAGSTWVEQAQLAVPSLPLNTRFGHAVAVSGNTVVVGAPDSSNDRSGSAHVFVYQYGGWSLQESLEDGAPTASDRFGNAVSIQGDRLLVGAPGSTWPGFPSGKAVLFTRKSSKWKVEKTFSDPPGDLSLNFGYSVALAAPWVFIGSPGGSFMGKQKVVYYESTSSGWKDCEVLEPSKLKANSRFGSSISVSGSLLAVGAPEENDSVPEAGAVFVFHWNGTKWEELDKLKVTPPVIHGAFGKNLSVSGHRIIAGMAPADKAWLYAVRGDLGTPCGEDDACASGHCVDGVCCDGPCGGGVADDCEACLKALGATKDGICTALQDTSCHDDDPCTDTAICVDGTCQRSTSKSDGAPCPSGTCQGGTCVDTQVDAGDEDSGDSGMAGQAGVDSGGKSGSGGMGGGGTGDGAAGIEETGGGGTGGAQGRDGGTGGSPRPSSSPQEEVSSFYACGVRPRPMCGLYGWLSVLLWVTAASVRRSRRPVAR
;
A
#
# COMPACT_ATOMS: atom_id res chain seq x y z
N MET A 1 44.34 -4.51 24.89
CA MET A 1 42.99 -3.98 25.17
C MET A 1 42.68 -2.91 24.13
N THR A 2 42.06 -3.32 23.02
CA THR A 2 41.53 -2.41 22.02
C THR A 2 40.14 -2.00 22.48
N ALA A 3 39.90 -0.71 22.69
CA ALA A 3 38.59 -0.24 23.12
C ALA A 3 37.58 -0.42 21.98
N PHE A 4 36.62 -1.32 22.14
CA PHE A 4 35.39 -1.27 21.36
C PHE A 4 34.62 -0.03 21.80
N LEU A 5 34.74 1.06 21.02
CA LEU A 5 33.72 2.11 20.99
C LEU A 5 32.49 1.49 20.34
N GLY A 6 31.70 0.76 21.12
CA GLY A 6 30.46 0.16 20.66
C GLY A 6 29.47 1.27 20.32
N LEU A 7 28.96 1.27 19.08
CA LEU A 7 27.76 2.01 18.75
C LEU A 7 26.60 1.36 19.50
N SER A 8 26.29 1.89 20.68
CA SER A 8 25.01 1.62 21.33
C SER A 8 23.95 2.44 20.61
N CYS A 9 22.84 1.82 20.24
CA CYS A 9 21.66 2.61 19.88
C CYS A 9 21.25 3.48 21.07
N ALA A 10 20.69 4.64 20.77
CA ALA A 10 20.00 5.41 21.78
C ALA A 10 18.71 4.67 22.17
N HIS A 11 18.52 4.49 23.48
CA HIS A 11 17.21 4.19 24.05
C HIS A 11 16.68 5.52 24.60
N PRO A 12 15.45 5.94 24.27
CA PRO A 12 14.92 7.21 24.74
C PRO A 12 14.88 7.24 26.28
N GLN A 13 15.63 8.16 26.88
CA GLN A 13 15.48 8.46 28.30
C GLN A 13 14.14 9.17 28.50
N ALA A 14 13.30 8.66 29.39
CA ALA A 14 12.04 9.32 29.74
C ALA A 14 12.33 10.62 30.51
N SER A 15 12.28 11.74 29.82
CA SER A 15 12.29 13.08 30.42
C SER A 15 10.86 13.58 30.62
N ASP A 16 10.38 13.57 31.87
CA ASP A 16 9.15 14.26 32.26
C ASP A 16 9.33 15.77 32.12
N GLU A 17 8.83 16.34 31.02
CA GLU A 17 8.65 17.79 30.90
C GLU A 17 7.23 18.11 30.43
N GLN A 18 6.32 18.22 31.41
CA GLN A 18 4.93 18.60 31.22
C GLN A 18 4.81 20.10 30.89
N VAL A 19 4.88 20.44 29.60
CA VAL A 19 4.40 21.75 29.12
C VAL A 19 2.95 21.61 28.68
N GLY A 20 2.04 22.22 29.43
CA GLY A 20 0.61 22.10 29.17
C GLY A 20 0.16 22.84 27.91
N SER A 21 -0.31 22.09 26.92
CA SER A 21 -1.37 22.53 26.03
C SER A 21 -2.49 21.50 26.06
N GLN A 22 -3.75 21.93 26.18
CA GLN A 22 -4.89 21.03 25.99
C GLN A 22 -5.18 20.90 24.49
N GLN A 23 -4.26 20.22 23.80
CA GLN A 23 -4.63 19.42 22.64
C GLN A 23 -5.29 18.15 23.18
N GLN A 24 -6.39 17.74 22.56
CA GLN A 24 -6.89 16.38 22.73
C GLN A 24 -5.78 15.44 22.23
N PRO A 25 -5.57 14.26 22.84
CA PRO A 25 -4.58 13.34 22.29
C PRO A 25 -5.11 12.78 20.98
N LEU A 26 -4.25 12.79 19.95
CA LEU A 26 -4.38 11.97 18.76
C LEU A 26 -4.87 10.56 19.17
N SER A 27 -5.83 10.00 18.44
CA SER A 27 -6.35 8.66 18.71
C SER A 27 -6.59 7.91 17.41
N SER A 28 -6.48 6.58 17.49
CA SER A 28 -6.93 5.68 16.43
C SER A 28 -8.36 5.23 16.68
N GLU A 29 -9.22 5.40 15.69
CA GLU A 29 -10.61 4.92 15.72
C GLU A 29 -10.81 3.80 14.70
N VAL A 30 -11.65 2.81 15.04
CA VAL A 30 -12.12 1.79 14.09
C VAL A 30 -13.08 2.47 13.13
N VAL A 31 -12.70 2.63 11.87
CA VAL A 31 -13.58 3.11 10.80
C VAL A 31 -14.60 2.02 10.46
N THR A 32 -14.12 0.79 10.21
CA THR A 32 -14.98 -0.34 9.90
C THR A 32 -14.30 -1.69 10.11
N THR A 33 -15.10 -2.74 10.32
CA THR A 33 -14.66 -4.13 10.27
C THR A 33 -15.00 -4.69 8.89
N ILE A 34 -14.03 -5.33 8.26
CA ILE A 34 -14.10 -5.87 6.90
C ILE A 34 -14.26 -7.38 7.00
N GLU A 35 -15.28 -7.90 6.31
CA GLU A 35 -15.60 -9.31 6.21
C GLU A 35 -15.58 -9.74 4.73
N PRO A 36 -15.31 -11.02 4.43
CA PRO A 36 -15.38 -11.53 3.06
C PRO A 36 -16.81 -11.33 2.51
N GLY A 37 -16.92 -10.76 1.31
CA GLY A 37 -18.18 -10.22 0.75
C GLY A 37 -19.36 -11.19 0.59
N ASN A 38 -19.13 -12.49 0.81
CA ASN A 38 -20.14 -13.56 0.74
C ASN A 38 -20.41 -14.21 2.12
N GLY A 39 -19.95 -13.62 3.23
CA GLY A 39 -20.13 -14.16 4.59
C GLY A 39 -19.44 -15.50 4.84
N GLN A 40 -18.38 -15.80 4.09
CA GLN A 40 -17.66 -17.08 4.18
C GLN A 40 -16.82 -17.17 5.45
N THR A 41 -16.73 -18.37 6.02
CA THR A 41 -15.88 -18.69 7.18
C THR A 41 -14.91 -19.83 6.83
N GLY A 42 -13.78 -19.89 7.53
CA GLY A 42 -12.69 -20.83 7.25
C GLY A 42 -11.87 -20.51 5.99
N VAL A 43 -12.09 -19.33 5.39
CA VAL A 43 -11.38 -18.85 4.18
C VAL A 43 -10.05 -18.17 4.49
N GLN A 44 -9.73 -17.97 5.77
CA GLN A 44 -8.55 -17.26 6.25
C GLN A 44 -8.49 -15.81 5.74
N PHE A 45 -9.63 -15.11 5.71
CA PHE A 45 -9.69 -13.71 5.29
C PHE A 45 -8.91 -12.82 6.27
N GLY A 46 -7.99 -12.01 5.74
CA GLY A 46 -6.97 -11.30 6.54
C GLY A 46 -5.60 -12.00 6.57
N THR A 47 -5.35 -12.97 5.69
CA THR A 47 -4.05 -13.67 5.55
C THR A 47 -2.93 -12.75 5.06
N ALA A 48 -3.27 -11.73 4.27
CA ALA A 48 -2.43 -10.59 3.95
C ALA A 48 -3.34 -9.36 3.82
N VAL A 49 -2.78 -8.16 3.99
CA VAL A 49 -3.48 -6.89 3.76
C VAL A 49 -2.54 -5.91 3.09
N ALA A 50 -3.06 -5.09 2.19
CA ALA A 50 -2.35 -3.97 1.58
C ALA A 50 -3.29 -2.77 1.43
N LEU A 51 -2.74 -1.56 1.51
CA LEU A 51 -3.49 -0.30 1.50
C LEU A 51 -2.69 0.75 0.72
N ASP A 52 -3.36 1.44 -0.19
CA ASP A 52 -2.83 2.57 -0.97
C ASP A 52 -3.93 3.62 -1.14
N GLY A 53 -3.77 4.77 -0.47
CA GLY A 53 -4.75 5.85 -0.44
C GLY A 53 -6.15 5.34 -0.07
N ILE A 54 -7.06 5.40 -1.04
CA ILE A 54 -8.45 4.95 -0.93
C ILE A 54 -8.68 3.46 -1.23
N ARG A 55 -7.64 2.67 -1.53
CA ARG A 55 -7.79 1.27 -1.97
C ARG A 55 -7.20 0.32 -0.95
N LEU A 56 -7.96 -0.69 -0.56
CA LEU A 56 -7.46 -1.76 0.31
C LEU A 56 -7.70 -3.13 -0.33
N ALA A 57 -6.74 -4.03 -0.13
CA ALA A 57 -6.77 -5.40 -0.61
C ALA A 57 -6.60 -6.35 0.57
N VAL A 58 -7.43 -7.39 0.65
CA VAL A 58 -7.40 -8.40 1.74
C VAL A 58 -7.31 -9.80 1.17
N GLY A 59 -6.27 -10.53 1.58
CA GLY A 59 -6.01 -11.90 1.16
C GLY A 59 -6.86 -12.93 1.90
N GLN A 60 -7.37 -13.90 1.14
CA GLN A 60 -8.07 -15.10 1.60
C GLN A 60 -7.59 -16.32 0.77
N ARG A 61 -8.00 -17.53 1.14
CA ARG A 61 -7.64 -18.77 0.44
C ARG A 61 -8.03 -18.73 -1.03
N GLY A 62 -7.05 -18.58 -1.91
CA GLY A 62 -7.21 -18.65 -3.37
C GLY A 62 -7.81 -17.40 -4.01
N ALA A 63 -7.94 -16.28 -3.28
CA ALA A 63 -8.46 -15.02 -3.80
C ALA A 63 -7.97 -13.82 -2.98
N VAL A 64 -8.06 -12.63 -3.56
CA VAL A 64 -7.90 -11.35 -2.86
C VAL A 64 -9.16 -10.52 -3.08
N SER A 65 -9.73 -9.95 -2.03
CA SER A 65 -10.86 -9.02 -2.14
C SER A 65 -10.33 -7.60 -2.09
N VAL A 66 -10.63 -6.79 -3.12
CA VAL A 66 -10.25 -5.37 -3.18
C VAL A 66 -11.48 -4.50 -2.96
N TYR A 67 -11.34 -3.46 -2.14
CA TYR A 67 -12.38 -2.51 -1.77
C TYR A 67 -11.87 -1.08 -1.99
N GLU A 68 -12.77 -0.16 -2.34
CA GLU A 68 -12.51 1.28 -2.37
C GLU A 68 -13.18 1.95 -1.17
N ILE A 69 -12.45 2.84 -0.51
CA ILE A 69 -12.88 3.60 0.66
C ILE A 69 -13.70 4.80 0.16
N GLN A 70 -14.90 4.95 0.71
CA GLN A 70 -15.88 5.96 0.34
C GLN A 70 -16.31 6.68 1.62
N GLY A 71 -15.50 7.66 2.05
CA GLY A 71 -15.61 8.29 3.36
C GLY A 71 -15.40 7.26 4.49
N THR A 72 -16.44 7.03 5.30
CA THR A 72 -16.44 6.01 6.36
C THR A 72 -16.93 4.63 5.91
N SER A 73 -17.35 4.50 4.64
CA SER A 73 -17.88 3.25 4.07
C SER A 73 -16.90 2.59 3.09
N LEU A 74 -17.18 1.36 2.68
CA LEU A 74 -16.45 0.64 1.65
C LEU A 74 -17.36 0.31 0.46
N SER A 75 -16.79 0.27 -0.73
CA SER A 75 -17.43 -0.29 -1.92
C SER A 75 -17.80 -1.77 -1.73
N ALA A 76 -18.65 -2.29 -2.61
CA ALA A 76 -18.72 -3.74 -2.79
C ALA A 76 -17.32 -4.29 -3.18
N PRO A 77 -16.92 -5.47 -2.69
CA PRO A 77 -15.62 -6.04 -3.00
C PRO A 77 -15.53 -6.55 -4.44
N VAL A 78 -14.37 -6.32 -5.03
CA VAL A 78 -13.93 -6.93 -6.29
C VAL A 78 -13.07 -8.14 -5.95
N GLU A 79 -13.54 -9.35 -6.26
CA GLU A 79 -12.73 -10.55 -6.10
C GLU A 79 -11.69 -10.68 -7.22
N VAL A 80 -10.43 -10.78 -6.82
CA VAL A 80 -9.27 -11.01 -7.69
C VAL A 80 -8.80 -12.45 -7.51
N LYS A 81 -8.84 -13.19 -8.61
CA LYS A 81 -8.50 -14.62 -8.69
C LYS A 81 -7.62 -14.83 -9.93
N PRO A 82 -6.62 -15.72 -9.88
CA PRO A 82 -5.80 -16.02 -11.06
C PRO A 82 -6.65 -16.68 -12.14
N GLN A 83 -6.32 -16.40 -13.41
CA GLN A 83 -7.07 -16.90 -14.57
C GLN A 83 -6.97 -18.42 -14.73
N ASN A 84 -5.91 -19.01 -14.19
CA ASN A 84 -5.66 -20.45 -14.14
C ASN A 84 -5.72 -20.93 -12.68
N CYS A 85 -5.69 -22.24 -12.44
CA CYS A 85 -5.67 -22.80 -11.08
C CYS A 85 -4.62 -22.08 -10.22
N PRO A 86 -5.00 -21.51 -9.05
CA PRO A 86 -4.08 -20.74 -8.23
C PRO A 86 -2.88 -21.58 -7.82
N ALA A 87 -1.68 -21.03 -7.95
CA ALA A 87 -0.53 -21.55 -7.23
C ALA A 87 -0.84 -21.57 -5.72
N SER A 88 -0.36 -22.60 -5.02
CA SER A 88 -0.66 -22.77 -3.59
C SER A 88 -0.26 -21.51 -2.80
N ASN A 89 -1.12 -21.13 -1.85
CA ASN A 89 -1.01 -19.92 -1.04
C ASN A 89 -1.07 -18.59 -1.82
N PHE A 90 -1.78 -18.53 -2.96
CA PHE A 90 -2.18 -17.25 -3.56
C PHE A 90 -2.85 -16.34 -2.51
N GLY A 91 -2.29 -15.14 -2.32
CA GLY A 91 -2.72 -14.19 -1.29
C GLY A 91 -1.94 -14.23 0.02
N GLU A 92 -0.83 -14.97 0.11
CA GLU A 92 0.07 -14.97 1.30
C GLU A 92 0.85 -13.65 1.45
N SER A 93 1.09 -12.92 0.35
CA SER A 93 1.59 -11.55 0.39
C SER A 93 0.92 -10.68 -0.69
N ILE A 94 0.72 -9.40 -0.40
CA ILE A 94 0.05 -8.45 -1.29
C ILE A 94 0.79 -7.10 -1.18
N ALA A 95 0.99 -6.42 -2.30
CA ALA A 95 1.38 -5.01 -2.34
C ALA A 95 0.59 -4.29 -3.43
N ILE A 96 0.26 -3.02 -3.21
CA ILE A 96 -0.52 -2.19 -4.13
C ILE A 96 0.11 -0.80 -4.19
N ASP A 97 0.20 -0.23 -5.40
CA ASP A 97 0.66 1.14 -5.66
C ASP A 97 -0.07 1.65 -6.91
N GLY A 98 -0.96 2.61 -6.71
CA GLY A 98 -1.88 3.12 -7.71
C GLY A 98 -2.67 2.00 -8.37
N ASP A 99 -2.62 1.97 -9.70
CA ASP A 99 -3.32 0.99 -10.54
C ASP A 99 -2.57 -0.35 -10.71
N THR A 100 -1.49 -0.60 -9.95
CA THR A 100 -0.75 -1.88 -9.96
C THR A 100 -0.86 -2.60 -8.63
N MET A 101 -1.23 -3.88 -8.66
CA MET A 101 -1.25 -4.76 -7.49
C MET A 101 -0.44 -6.03 -7.76
N VAL A 102 0.38 -6.44 -6.80
CA VAL A 102 1.18 -7.66 -6.83
C VAL A 102 0.70 -8.61 -5.75
N ILE A 103 0.44 -9.86 -6.11
CA ILE A 103 -0.01 -10.91 -5.19
C ILE A 103 0.96 -12.09 -5.24
N GLY A 104 1.56 -12.40 -4.10
CA GLY A 104 2.43 -13.55 -3.92
C GLY A 104 1.67 -14.86 -3.74
N ALA A 105 2.21 -15.93 -4.32
CA ALA A 105 1.81 -17.31 -4.14
C ALA A 105 3.07 -18.18 -3.97
N PRO A 106 3.68 -18.22 -2.78
CA PRO A 106 4.99 -18.84 -2.56
C PRO A 106 5.02 -20.37 -2.70
N GLY A 107 3.85 -21.01 -2.90
CA GLY A 107 3.73 -22.45 -2.93
C GLY A 107 3.85 -23.08 -1.53
N VAL A 108 3.68 -24.39 -1.47
CA VAL A 108 3.92 -25.18 -0.26
C VAL A 108 5.05 -26.17 -0.50
N SER A 109 5.94 -26.29 0.49
CA SER A 109 7.16 -27.09 0.37
C SER A 109 6.91 -28.60 0.24
N ALA A 110 5.78 -29.07 0.77
CA ALA A 110 5.34 -30.46 0.67
C ALA A 110 5.05 -30.90 -0.78
N ASP A 111 4.52 -30.00 -1.60
CA ASP A 111 4.06 -30.30 -2.97
C ASP A 111 5.13 -30.05 -4.04
N GLN A 112 6.34 -29.63 -3.63
CA GLN A 112 7.46 -29.28 -4.54
C GLN A 112 7.07 -28.23 -5.59
N THR A 113 6.29 -27.23 -5.18
CA THR A 113 5.72 -26.23 -6.10
C THR A 113 6.72 -25.10 -6.40
N GLU A 114 6.63 -24.57 -7.63
CA GLU A 114 7.26 -23.30 -7.99
C GLU A 114 6.42 -22.16 -7.42
N GLY A 115 7.06 -21.26 -6.66
CA GLY A 115 6.41 -20.04 -6.18
C GLY A 115 6.27 -19.02 -7.32
N VAL A 116 5.19 -18.24 -7.30
CA VAL A 116 4.83 -17.27 -8.35
C VAL A 116 4.42 -15.94 -7.70
N ALA A 117 4.64 -14.82 -8.38
CA ALA A 117 4.02 -13.54 -8.04
C ALA A 117 3.18 -13.04 -9.23
N TYR A 118 1.91 -12.75 -9.01
CA TYR A 118 0.98 -12.30 -10.04
C TYR A 118 0.90 -10.78 -10.02
N VAL A 119 1.01 -10.14 -11.19
CA VAL A 119 0.75 -8.70 -11.34
C VAL A 119 -0.63 -8.51 -11.94
N TYR A 120 -1.43 -7.70 -11.28
CA TYR A 120 -2.73 -7.23 -11.75
C TYR A 120 -2.66 -5.73 -12.01
N VAL A 121 -3.34 -5.28 -13.05
CA VAL A 121 -3.55 -3.86 -13.35
C VAL A 121 -5.02 -3.51 -13.28
N ARG A 122 -5.33 -2.30 -12.78
CA ARG A 122 -6.70 -1.81 -12.67
C ARG A 122 -7.23 -1.41 -14.06
N ALA A 123 -8.41 -1.90 -14.40
CA ALA A 123 -9.14 -1.63 -15.63
C ALA A 123 -10.57 -1.20 -15.27
N GLY A 124 -10.82 0.12 -15.23
CA GLY A 124 -12.03 0.67 -14.65
C GLY A 124 -12.13 0.33 -13.16
N SER A 125 -13.21 -0.32 -12.75
CA SER A 125 -13.40 -0.85 -11.39
C SER A 125 -12.91 -2.30 -11.20
N THR A 126 -12.28 -2.91 -12.20
CA THR A 126 -11.84 -4.31 -12.15
C THR A 126 -10.32 -4.45 -12.13
N TRP A 127 -9.81 -5.63 -11.77
CA TRP A 127 -8.38 -5.95 -11.80
C TRP A 127 -8.13 -7.10 -12.78
N VAL A 128 -7.20 -6.90 -13.71
CA VAL A 128 -6.89 -7.86 -14.77
C VAL A 128 -5.47 -8.39 -14.58
N GLU A 129 -5.30 -9.72 -14.56
CA GLU A 129 -3.99 -10.37 -14.52
C GLU A 129 -3.18 -9.98 -15.76
N GLN A 130 -2.09 -9.23 -15.55
CA GLN A 130 -1.22 -8.72 -16.61
C GLN A 130 0.00 -9.64 -16.83
N ALA A 131 0.53 -10.23 -15.76
CA ALA A 131 1.71 -11.09 -15.82
C ALA A 131 1.79 -12.06 -14.63
N GLN A 132 2.47 -13.18 -14.87
CA GLN A 132 3.00 -14.07 -13.83
C GLN A 132 4.51 -13.91 -13.81
N LEU A 133 5.04 -13.37 -12.71
CA LEU A 133 6.47 -13.23 -12.47
C LEU A 133 7.01 -14.55 -11.92
N ALA A 134 8.09 -15.02 -12.53
CA ALA A 134 8.85 -16.19 -12.09
C ALA A 134 10.30 -16.01 -12.56
N VAL A 135 11.22 -16.75 -11.93
CA VAL A 135 12.63 -16.78 -12.32
C VAL A 135 12.96 -18.20 -12.80
N PRO A 136 13.13 -18.44 -14.12
CA PRO A 136 13.23 -19.80 -14.68
C PRO A 136 14.39 -20.67 -14.18
N SER A 137 15.37 -20.06 -13.49
CA SER A 137 16.53 -20.75 -12.91
C SER A 137 16.41 -21.02 -11.41
N LEU A 138 15.34 -20.56 -10.73
CA LEU A 138 15.14 -20.89 -9.33
C LEU A 138 14.79 -22.38 -9.15
N PRO A 139 15.28 -23.04 -8.09
CA PRO A 139 14.78 -24.34 -7.67
C PRO A 139 13.27 -24.35 -7.35
N LEU A 140 12.74 -25.56 -7.14
CA LEU A 140 11.44 -25.75 -6.47
C LEU A 140 11.57 -25.38 -4.98
N ASN A 141 10.45 -25.08 -4.30
CA ASN A 141 10.40 -24.81 -2.86
C ASN A 141 11.18 -23.59 -2.35
N THR A 142 11.55 -22.67 -3.23
CA THR A 142 12.30 -21.45 -2.89
C THR A 142 11.47 -20.37 -2.19
N ARG A 143 10.15 -20.58 -2.14
CA ARG A 143 9.12 -19.65 -1.66
C ARG A 143 9.16 -18.30 -2.38
N PHE A 144 9.47 -18.30 -3.68
CA PHE A 144 9.36 -17.10 -4.52
C PHE A 144 7.93 -16.54 -4.47
N GLY A 145 7.75 -15.29 -4.04
CA GLY A 145 6.43 -14.73 -3.70
C GLY A 145 6.13 -14.70 -2.20
N HIS A 146 7.10 -15.03 -1.34
CA HIS A 146 6.97 -14.95 0.11
C HIS A 146 6.66 -13.52 0.59
N ALA A 147 7.38 -12.56 0.02
CA ALA A 147 7.18 -11.14 0.24
C ALA A 147 7.21 -10.45 -1.12
N VAL A 148 6.32 -9.48 -1.30
CA VAL A 148 6.23 -8.66 -2.52
C VAL A 148 6.18 -7.19 -2.13
N ALA A 149 6.76 -6.34 -2.96
CA ALA A 149 6.62 -4.89 -2.85
C ALA A 149 6.61 -4.27 -4.25
N VAL A 150 5.92 -3.14 -4.42
CA VAL A 150 5.80 -2.41 -5.69
C VAL A 150 6.04 -0.92 -5.45
N SER A 151 6.73 -0.26 -6.39
CA SER A 151 6.80 1.20 -6.48
C SER A 151 6.95 1.61 -7.94
N GLY A 152 5.93 2.30 -8.47
CA GLY A 152 5.70 2.56 -9.88
C GLY A 152 5.89 1.31 -10.73
N ASN A 153 6.72 1.45 -11.78
CA ASN A 153 7.03 0.35 -12.71
C ASN A 153 8.02 -0.69 -12.15
N THR A 154 8.29 -0.74 -10.85
CA THR A 154 9.23 -1.69 -10.24
C THR A 154 8.54 -2.58 -9.23
N VAL A 155 8.72 -3.90 -9.37
CA VAL A 155 8.22 -4.92 -8.45
C VAL A 155 9.41 -5.69 -7.88
N VAL A 156 9.37 -6.00 -6.58
CA VAL A 156 10.39 -6.83 -5.92
C VAL A 156 9.72 -8.03 -5.29
N VAL A 157 10.30 -9.21 -5.51
CA VAL A 157 9.78 -10.49 -5.03
C VAL A 157 10.85 -11.25 -4.25
N GLY A 158 10.56 -11.59 -2.99
CA GLY A 158 11.42 -12.38 -2.13
C GLY A 158 11.32 -13.89 -2.37
N ALA A 159 12.45 -14.58 -2.30
CA ALA A 159 12.60 -16.04 -2.32
C ALA A 159 13.58 -16.47 -1.21
N PRO A 160 13.14 -16.47 0.07
CA PRO A 160 14.02 -16.64 1.23
C PRO A 160 14.70 -18.01 1.33
N ASP A 161 14.17 -19.02 0.65
CA ASP A 161 14.69 -20.39 0.68
C ASP A 161 15.28 -20.78 -0.69
N SER A 162 15.81 -19.81 -1.45
CA SER A 162 16.29 -19.97 -2.84
C SER A 162 17.54 -20.84 -3.06
N SER A 163 18.21 -21.25 -1.98
CA SER A 163 19.44 -22.05 -2.00
C SER A 163 19.35 -23.24 -1.03
N ASN A 164 20.23 -24.24 -1.22
CA ASN A 164 20.29 -25.43 -0.37
C ASN A 164 20.58 -25.13 1.11
N ASP A 165 21.30 -24.05 1.40
CA ASP A 165 21.62 -23.58 2.75
C ASP A 165 20.63 -22.52 3.27
N ARG A 166 19.68 -22.08 2.43
CA ARG A 166 18.69 -21.01 2.68
C ARG A 166 19.33 -19.63 2.94
N SER A 167 20.36 -19.29 2.16
CA SER A 167 20.89 -17.92 2.12
C SER A 167 19.85 -16.92 1.61
N GLY A 168 19.04 -17.32 0.62
CA GLY A 168 17.91 -16.56 0.09
C GLY A 168 18.28 -15.53 -0.99
N SER A 169 17.28 -15.03 -1.71
CA SER A 169 17.41 -14.01 -2.76
C SER A 169 16.17 -13.11 -2.84
N ALA A 170 16.33 -11.92 -3.43
CA ALA A 170 15.22 -11.04 -3.82
C ALA A 170 15.36 -10.66 -5.30
N HIS A 171 14.27 -10.58 -6.04
CA HIS A 171 14.28 -10.44 -7.50
C HIS A 171 13.52 -9.19 -7.91
N VAL A 172 14.17 -8.32 -8.68
CA VAL A 172 13.58 -7.06 -9.15
C VAL A 172 13.09 -7.23 -10.58
N PHE A 173 11.80 -6.98 -10.78
CA PHE A 173 11.14 -6.93 -12.07
C PHE A 173 10.80 -5.48 -12.43
N VAL A 174 10.86 -5.15 -13.71
CA VAL A 174 10.49 -3.82 -14.23
C VAL A 174 9.50 -3.92 -15.37
N TYR A 175 8.51 -3.04 -15.36
CA TYR A 175 7.58 -2.86 -16.47
C TYR A 175 8.16 -1.87 -17.48
N GLN A 176 8.57 -2.39 -18.63
CA GLN A 176 9.19 -1.63 -19.72
C GLN A 176 8.71 -2.18 -21.07
N TYR A 177 8.57 -1.31 -22.07
CA TYR A 177 8.17 -1.69 -23.44
C TYR A 177 6.87 -2.53 -23.53
N GLY A 178 5.94 -2.34 -22.59
CA GLY A 178 4.66 -3.04 -22.54
C GLY A 178 4.66 -4.40 -21.85
N GLY A 179 5.74 -4.78 -21.16
CA GLY A 179 5.81 -6.05 -20.43
C GLY A 179 6.69 -6.01 -19.18
N TRP A 180 6.47 -6.97 -18.28
CA TRP A 180 7.31 -7.20 -17.12
C TRP A 180 8.53 -8.06 -17.50
N SER A 181 9.70 -7.67 -17.01
CA SER A 181 10.95 -8.42 -17.21
C SER A 181 11.79 -8.44 -15.94
N LEU A 182 12.52 -9.54 -15.70
CA LEU A 182 13.49 -9.63 -14.61
C LEU A 182 14.67 -8.69 -14.92
N GLN A 183 14.83 -7.63 -14.12
CA GLN A 183 15.94 -6.69 -14.23
C GLN A 183 17.21 -7.26 -13.57
N GLU A 184 17.07 -7.73 -12.33
CA GLU A 184 18.21 -8.10 -11.48
C GLU A 184 17.77 -9.10 -10.40
N SER A 185 18.64 -10.06 -10.11
CA SER A 185 18.51 -10.92 -8.92
C SER A 185 19.51 -10.42 -7.88
N LEU A 186 19.01 -10.05 -6.71
CA LEU A 186 19.77 -9.56 -5.59
C LEU A 186 20.02 -10.72 -4.63
N GLU A 187 21.29 -10.93 -4.35
CA GLU A 187 21.79 -11.83 -3.32
C GLU A 187 22.54 -10.98 -2.29
N ASP A 188 22.64 -11.47 -1.05
CA ASP A 188 23.59 -10.88 -0.13
C ASP A 188 25.03 -11.19 -0.60
N GLY A 189 25.91 -10.19 -0.55
CA GLY A 189 27.30 -10.32 -1.03
C GLY A 189 28.23 -11.11 -0.09
N ALA A 190 27.76 -11.44 1.12
CA ALA A 190 28.49 -12.26 2.10
C ALA A 190 27.52 -13.21 2.83
N PRO A 191 26.86 -14.12 2.08
CA PRO A 191 25.75 -14.89 2.60
C PRO A 191 26.23 -15.90 3.64
N THR A 192 25.46 -16.03 4.71
CA THR A 192 25.62 -17.10 5.71
C THR A 192 24.47 -18.10 5.61
N ALA A 193 24.74 -19.35 6.02
CA ALA A 193 23.74 -20.41 5.94
C ALA A 193 22.52 -20.06 6.79
N SER A 194 21.33 -20.12 6.17
CA SER A 194 20.05 -19.74 6.76
C SER A 194 19.91 -18.25 7.10
N ASP A 195 20.57 -17.35 6.35
CA ASP A 195 20.31 -15.89 6.34
C ASP A 195 18.86 -15.54 5.94
N ARG A 196 18.28 -16.32 5.01
CA ARG A 196 16.93 -16.13 4.46
C ARG A 196 16.70 -14.74 3.87
N PHE A 197 17.68 -14.20 3.16
CA PHE A 197 17.59 -12.94 2.44
C PHE A 197 16.39 -12.93 1.48
N GLY A 198 15.61 -11.85 1.48
CA GLY A 198 14.31 -11.81 0.79
C GLY A 198 13.15 -12.33 1.64
N ASN A 199 13.34 -12.54 2.95
CA ASN A 199 12.23 -12.86 3.87
C ASN A 199 11.20 -11.73 3.95
N ALA A 200 11.67 -10.49 3.95
CA ALA A 200 10.86 -9.28 3.83
C ALA A 200 11.49 -8.32 2.81
N VAL A 201 10.66 -7.56 2.09
CA VAL A 201 11.08 -6.55 1.11
C VAL A 201 10.23 -5.30 1.25
N SER A 202 10.84 -4.12 1.04
CA SER A 202 10.14 -2.84 0.98
C SER A 202 10.86 -1.94 -0.04
N ILE A 203 10.12 -1.26 -0.91
CA ILE A 203 10.65 -0.39 -1.97
C ILE A 203 9.94 0.96 -1.94
N GLN A 204 10.72 2.04 -2.11
CA GLN A 204 10.21 3.40 -2.29
C GLN A 204 11.07 4.10 -3.34
N GLY A 205 10.55 4.26 -4.56
CA GLY A 205 11.29 4.82 -5.69
C GLY A 205 12.59 4.06 -5.96
N ASP A 206 13.73 4.77 -5.90
CA ASP A 206 15.06 4.21 -6.14
C ASP A 206 15.73 3.59 -4.89
N ARG A 207 15.01 3.40 -3.77
CA ARG A 207 15.50 2.69 -2.57
C ARG A 207 14.74 1.40 -2.32
N LEU A 208 15.47 0.32 -2.06
CA LEU A 208 14.94 -1.02 -1.78
C LEU A 208 15.64 -1.60 -0.55
N LEU A 209 14.87 -1.99 0.46
CA LEU A 209 15.34 -2.66 1.67
C LEU A 209 14.93 -4.13 1.66
N VAL A 210 15.89 -5.02 1.91
CA VAL A 210 15.67 -6.47 1.94
C VAL A 210 16.10 -7.02 3.30
N GLY A 211 15.20 -7.74 3.96
CA GLY A 211 15.43 -8.42 5.23
C GLY A 211 16.04 -9.81 5.07
N ALA A 212 16.97 -10.15 5.98
CA ALA A 212 17.64 -11.43 6.11
C ALA A 212 17.74 -11.79 7.61
N PRO A 213 16.67 -12.34 8.23
CA PRO A 213 16.57 -12.53 9.68
C PRO A 213 17.61 -13.49 10.28
N GLY A 214 18.30 -14.29 9.46
CA GLY A 214 19.25 -15.26 9.99
C GLY A 214 18.59 -16.46 10.65
N SER A 215 19.39 -17.15 11.47
CA SER A 215 18.97 -18.34 12.19
C SER A 215 18.36 -17.97 13.55
N THR A 216 17.27 -18.66 13.92
CA THR A 216 16.62 -18.55 15.23
C THR A 216 17.40 -19.20 16.38
N TRP A 217 18.57 -19.80 16.11
CA TRP A 217 19.33 -20.56 17.10
C TRP A 217 20.40 -19.69 17.78
N PRO A 218 20.52 -19.73 19.13
CA PRO A 218 21.58 -19.00 19.83
C PRO A 218 22.99 -19.36 19.34
N GLY A 219 23.82 -18.34 19.15
CA GLY A 219 25.20 -18.49 18.64
C GLY A 219 25.37 -18.38 17.13
N PHE A 220 24.28 -18.20 16.38
CA PHE A 220 24.30 -17.83 14.96
C PHE A 220 24.10 -16.32 14.79
N PRO A 221 24.39 -15.73 13.60
CA PRO A 221 24.19 -14.31 13.35
C PRO A 221 22.74 -13.88 13.59
N SER A 222 22.54 -12.78 14.32
CA SER A 222 21.22 -12.27 14.75
C SER A 222 20.29 -11.80 13.61
N GLY A 223 20.77 -11.83 12.37
CA GLY A 223 20.12 -11.27 11.19
C GLY A 223 20.68 -9.91 10.75
N LYS A 224 20.25 -9.47 9.57
CA LYS A 224 20.63 -8.20 8.91
C LYS A 224 19.51 -7.71 7.99
N ALA A 225 19.57 -6.45 7.60
CA ALA A 225 18.82 -5.92 6.47
C ALA A 225 19.75 -5.14 5.54
N VAL A 226 19.56 -5.24 4.23
CA VAL A 226 20.42 -4.61 3.22
C VAL A 226 19.59 -3.61 2.42
N LEU A 227 20.00 -2.35 2.47
CA LEU A 227 19.46 -1.27 1.64
C LEU A 227 20.26 -1.17 0.35
N PHE A 228 19.55 -1.12 -0.76
CA PHE A 228 20.06 -0.88 -2.10
C PHE A 228 19.54 0.46 -2.62
N THR A 229 20.40 1.23 -3.29
CA THR A 229 19.96 2.31 -4.19
C THR A 229 20.04 1.86 -5.64
N ARG A 230 19.06 2.20 -6.47
CA ARG A 230 19.18 2.12 -7.93
C ARG A 230 20.08 3.26 -8.41
N LYS A 231 21.16 2.93 -9.11
CA LYS A 231 22.12 3.89 -9.70
C LYS A 231 22.49 3.42 -11.10
N SER A 232 22.19 4.23 -12.12
CA SER A 232 22.37 3.90 -13.54
C SER A 232 21.73 2.56 -13.92
N SER A 233 20.44 2.39 -13.56
CA SER A 233 19.62 1.19 -13.84
C SER A 233 20.13 -0.13 -13.26
N LYS A 234 21.01 -0.09 -12.25
CA LYS A 234 21.44 -1.23 -11.43
C LYS A 234 21.24 -0.96 -9.95
N TRP A 235 20.88 -1.98 -9.18
CA TRP A 235 20.83 -1.89 -7.74
C TRP A 235 22.23 -2.07 -7.14
N LYS A 236 22.58 -1.22 -6.19
CA LYS A 236 23.85 -1.28 -5.47
C LYS A 236 23.58 -1.17 -3.99
N VAL A 237 24.24 -2.00 -3.18
CA VAL A 237 24.20 -1.89 -1.73
C VAL A 237 24.61 -0.47 -1.33
N GLU A 238 23.69 0.23 -0.67
CA GLU A 238 23.89 1.54 -0.05
C GLU A 238 24.43 1.35 1.37
N LYS A 239 23.80 0.43 2.14
CA LYS A 239 24.15 0.12 3.52
C LYS A 239 23.65 -1.26 3.91
N THR A 240 24.46 -2.00 4.67
CA THR A 240 24.01 -3.18 5.41
C THR A 240 23.81 -2.77 6.88
N PHE A 241 22.62 -3.04 7.40
CA PHE A 241 22.27 -2.88 8.80
C PHE A 241 22.38 -4.26 9.46
N SER A 242 23.25 -4.38 10.47
CA SER A 242 23.32 -5.56 11.33
C SER A 242 22.59 -5.28 12.63
N ASP A 243 22.16 -6.34 13.33
CA ASP A 243 21.58 -6.21 14.67
C ASP A 243 22.53 -5.45 15.61
N PRO A 244 22.10 -4.33 16.21
CA PRO A 244 22.94 -3.56 17.12
C PRO A 244 23.31 -4.38 18.37
N PRO A 245 24.56 -4.23 18.89
CA PRO A 245 25.02 -4.99 20.05
C PRO A 245 24.15 -4.69 21.29
N GLY A 246 23.65 -5.74 21.91
CA GLY A 246 22.75 -5.69 23.07
C GLY A 246 22.37 -7.09 23.55
N ASP A 247 21.35 -7.19 24.40
CA ASP A 247 20.77 -8.49 24.78
C ASP A 247 20.33 -9.29 23.55
N LEU A 248 20.36 -10.62 23.65
CA LEU A 248 20.19 -11.63 22.59
C LEU A 248 18.94 -11.47 21.70
N SER A 249 18.84 -10.43 20.88
CA SER A 249 17.85 -10.32 19.82
C SER A 249 18.11 -11.37 18.74
N LEU A 250 17.02 -11.86 18.15
CA LEU A 250 17.02 -12.85 17.09
C LEU A 250 16.02 -12.40 16.03
N ASN A 251 16.29 -12.75 14.77
CA ASN A 251 15.48 -12.39 13.62
C ASN A 251 15.50 -10.88 13.26
N PHE A 252 16.63 -10.20 13.42
CA PHE A 252 16.79 -8.81 12.95
C PHE A 252 16.72 -8.76 11.42
N GLY A 253 15.73 -8.06 10.86
CA GLY A 253 15.40 -8.13 9.44
C GLY A 253 14.26 -9.09 9.10
N TYR A 254 13.51 -9.58 10.10
CA TYR A 254 12.29 -10.37 9.89
C TYR A 254 11.17 -9.58 9.20
N SER A 255 11.06 -8.30 9.56
CA SER A 255 10.20 -7.34 8.88
C SER A 255 11.02 -6.07 8.60
N VAL A 256 10.70 -5.38 7.52
CA VAL A 256 11.39 -4.16 7.09
C VAL A 256 10.38 -3.19 6.50
N ALA A 257 10.58 -1.89 6.71
CA ALA A 257 9.77 -0.86 6.07
C ALA A 257 10.61 0.38 5.73
N LEU A 258 10.29 1.01 4.59
CA LEU A 258 10.88 2.25 4.11
C LEU A 258 9.85 3.37 4.06
N ALA A 259 10.17 4.50 4.65
CA ALA A 259 9.57 5.79 4.36
C ALA A 259 10.64 6.85 4.58
N ALA A 260 11.19 7.43 3.51
CA ALA A 260 12.27 8.41 3.60
C ALA A 260 11.89 9.57 4.56
N PRO A 261 12.79 9.99 5.48
CA PRO A 261 14.21 9.61 5.58
C PRO A 261 14.50 8.29 6.32
N TRP A 262 13.49 7.59 6.85
CA TRP A 262 13.64 6.48 7.78
C TRP A 262 13.74 5.07 7.14
N VAL A 263 14.44 4.21 7.86
CA VAL A 263 14.50 2.74 7.69
C VAL A 263 14.04 2.12 9.00
N PHE A 264 13.06 1.22 8.96
CA PHE A 264 12.61 0.42 10.11
C PHE A 264 12.94 -1.06 9.91
N ILE A 265 13.46 -1.70 10.95
CA ILE A 265 13.86 -3.11 10.94
C ILE A 265 13.32 -3.80 12.19
N GLY A 266 12.48 -4.81 11.98
CA GLY A 266 11.91 -5.64 13.03
C GLY A 266 12.85 -6.77 13.44
N SER A 267 12.90 -7.01 14.75
CA SER A 267 13.59 -8.11 15.40
C SER A 267 12.66 -8.71 16.46
N PRO A 268 11.67 -9.53 16.07
CA PRO A 268 10.63 -10.03 16.99
C PRO A 268 11.10 -11.03 18.06
N GLY A 269 12.40 -11.38 18.08
CA GLY A 269 12.93 -12.41 18.97
C GLY A 269 12.61 -13.83 18.49
N GLY A 270 13.13 -14.83 19.20
CA GLY A 270 12.74 -16.24 19.04
C GLY A 270 11.60 -16.59 20.00
N SER A 271 10.76 -17.57 19.64
CA SER A 271 9.56 -17.94 20.43
C SER A 271 9.82 -18.40 21.88
N PHE A 272 11.08 -18.59 22.27
CA PHE A 272 11.47 -18.99 23.63
C PHE A 272 12.64 -18.18 24.21
N MET A 273 13.27 -17.30 23.42
CA MET A 273 14.47 -16.55 23.81
C MET A 273 14.61 -15.26 23.01
N GLY A 274 15.05 -14.20 23.68
CA GLY A 274 15.56 -12.97 23.07
C GLY A 274 14.64 -11.76 23.18
N LYS A 275 15.24 -10.56 23.16
CA LYS A 275 14.46 -9.32 23.17
C LYS A 275 13.83 -9.10 21.80
N GLN A 276 12.52 -8.92 21.81
CA GLN A 276 11.75 -8.34 20.72
C GLN A 276 12.02 -6.82 20.67
N LYS A 277 12.23 -6.25 19.49
CA LYS A 277 12.45 -4.81 19.27
C LYS A 277 12.16 -4.43 17.82
N VAL A 278 11.90 -3.15 17.60
CA VAL A 278 12.09 -2.51 16.28
C VAL A 278 13.22 -1.50 16.43
N VAL A 279 14.16 -1.52 15.49
CA VAL A 279 15.24 -0.54 15.40
C VAL A 279 14.97 0.32 14.18
N TYR A 280 15.18 1.62 14.30
CA TYR A 280 15.09 2.54 13.17
C TYR A 280 16.36 3.38 12.99
N TYR A 281 16.54 3.86 11.76
CA TYR A 281 17.66 4.69 11.33
C TYR A 281 17.12 5.82 10.47
N GLU A 282 17.66 7.02 10.64
CA GLU A 282 17.34 8.19 9.81
C GLU A 282 18.49 8.49 8.85
N SER A 283 18.20 8.65 7.56
CA SER A 283 19.17 9.13 6.57
C SER A 283 19.27 10.65 6.55
N THR A 284 20.48 11.16 6.39
CA THR A 284 20.80 12.59 6.31
C THR A 284 21.59 12.88 5.04
N SER A 285 21.76 14.16 4.69
CA SER A 285 22.64 14.58 3.58
C SER A 285 24.11 14.17 3.77
N SER A 286 24.54 13.90 5.01
CA SER A 286 25.89 13.47 5.37
C SER A 286 26.03 11.95 5.58
N GLY A 287 24.94 11.19 5.52
CA GLY A 287 24.96 9.74 5.71
C GLY A 287 23.74 9.24 6.49
N TRP A 288 23.97 8.71 7.69
CA TRP A 288 22.94 8.14 8.56
C TRP A 288 23.21 8.57 10.01
N LYS A 289 22.15 8.86 10.76
CA LYS A 289 22.22 8.96 12.23
C LYS A 289 22.52 7.58 12.84
N ASP A 290 22.89 7.59 14.12
CA ASP A 290 22.92 6.38 14.94
C ASP A 290 21.51 5.77 15.05
N CYS A 291 21.45 4.49 15.43
CA CYS A 291 20.19 3.79 15.59
C CYS A 291 19.43 4.22 16.85
N GLU A 292 18.11 4.13 16.76
CA GLU A 292 17.19 4.25 17.88
C GLU A 292 16.32 3.00 18.00
N VAL A 293 15.92 2.66 19.23
CA VAL A 293 15.06 1.52 19.52
C VAL A 293 13.65 2.01 19.86
N LEU A 294 12.64 1.47 19.20
CA LEU A 294 11.24 1.68 19.56
C LEU A 294 10.87 0.74 20.71
N GLU A 295 10.56 1.32 21.87
CA GLU A 295 10.14 0.61 23.08
C GLU A 295 8.68 0.97 23.41
N PRO A 296 7.71 0.03 23.27
CA PRO A 296 6.33 0.29 23.67
C PRO A 296 6.14 0.15 25.18
N SER A 297 5.40 1.09 25.76
CA SER A 297 5.15 1.23 27.20
C SER A 297 4.48 0.01 27.86
N LYS A 298 3.63 -0.72 27.11
CA LYS A 298 2.81 -1.84 27.60
C LYS A 298 3.03 -3.12 26.81
N LEU A 299 4.27 -3.37 26.39
CA LEU A 299 4.66 -4.62 25.74
C LEU A 299 4.86 -5.76 26.76
N LYS A 300 4.34 -6.96 26.50
CA LYS A 300 4.58 -8.15 27.33
C LYS A 300 5.73 -8.97 26.78
N ALA A 301 6.31 -9.86 27.60
CA ALA A 301 7.28 -10.81 27.12
C ALA A 301 6.68 -11.73 26.04
N ASN A 302 7.47 -12.08 25.04
CA ASN A 302 7.12 -12.99 23.94
C ASN A 302 5.96 -12.54 23.03
N SER A 303 5.53 -11.28 23.05
CA SER A 303 4.47 -10.79 22.14
C SER A 303 4.86 -10.74 20.64
N ARG A 304 6.14 -10.95 20.33
CA ARG A 304 6.77 -10.83 19.01
C ARG A 304 6.61 -9.47 18.31
N PHE A 305 6.73 -8.39 19.08
CA PHE A 305 6.74 -7.01 18.56
C PHE A 305 7.81 -6.83 17.47
N GLY A 306 7.41 -6.26 16.33
CA GLY A 306 8.25 -6.18 15.14
C GLY A 306 8.13 -7.38 14.19
N SER A 307 7.09 -8.22 14.34
CA SER A 307 6.79 -9.28 13.35
C SER A 307 6.27 -8.72 12.03
N SER A 308 5.68 -7.53 12.05
CA SER A 308 5.23 -6.77 10.89
C SER A 308 5.44 -5.28 11.18
N ILE A 309 5.76 -4.52 10.14
CA ILE A 309 5.96 -3.07 10.21
C ILE A 309 5.43 -2.48 8.90
N SER A 310 4.69 -1.37 8.98
CA SER A 310 4.35 -0.54 7.83
C SER A 310 4.26 0.92 8.28
N VAL A 311 4.65 1.83 7.39
CA VAL A 311 4.83 3.25 7.69
C VAL A 311 4.40 4.08 6.49
N SER A 312 3.76 5.23 6.76
CA SER A 312 3.43 6.25 5.77
C SER A 312 3.56 7.62 6.41
N GLY A 313 4.44 8.47 5.88
CA GLY A 313 4.67 9.81 6.45
C GLY A 313 5.05 9.75 7.93
N SER A 314 4.28 10.43 8.78
CA SER A 314 4.46 10.46 10.24
C SER A 314 3.77 9.32 10.98
N LEU A 315 3.13 8.35 10.31
CA LEU A 315 2.39 7.25 10.93
C LEU A 315 3.08 5.90 10.72
N LEU A 316 3.31 5.17 11.82
CA LEU A 316 3.96 3.86 11.85
C LEU A 316 3.09 2.87 12.62
N ALA A 317 2.86 1.68 12.06
CA ALA A 317 2.20 0.58 12.73
C ALA A 317 3.16 -0.62 12.87
N VAL A 318 3.20 -1.23 14.06
CA VAL A 318 4.06 -2.37 14.38
C VAL A 318 3.24 -3.49 15.01
N GLY A 319 3.31 -4.69 14.42
CA GLY A 319 2.59 -5.85 14.90
C GLY A 319 3.30 -6.61 16.01
N ALA A 320 2.52 -7.06 16.99
CA ALA A 320 2.89 -8.00 18.04
C ALA A 320 1.87 -9.14 18.07
N PRO A 321 1.94 -10.12 17.14
CA PRO A 321 0.90 -11.12 16.96
C PRO A 321 0.75 -12.12 18.10
N GLU A 322 1.81 -12.37 18.88
CA GLU A 322 1.73 -13.28 20.03
C GLU A 322 1.38 -12.50 21.32
N GLU A 323 0.74 -11.34 21.24
CA GLU A 323 0.33 -10.58 22.43
C GLU A 323 -0.70 -11.35 23.27
N ASN A 324 -0.46 -11.40 24.59
CA ASN A 324 -1.18 -12.23 25.55
C ASN A 324 -1.96 -11.42 26.60
N ASP A 325 -2.06 -10.09 26.46
CA ASP A 325 -2.73 -9.20 27.42
C ASP A 325 -4.19 -9.57 27.76
N SER A 326 -4.92 -10.11 26.78
CA SER A 326 -6.37 -10.30 26.86
C SER A 326 -6.76 -11.78 26.90
N VAL A 327 -6.25 -12.56 25.95
CA VAL A 327 -6.29 -14.04 25.91
C VAL A 327 -5.00 -14.52 25.22
N PRO A 328 -4.63 -15.81 25.29
CA PRO A 328 -3.43 -16.33 24.62
C PRO A 328 -3.40 -16.01 23.12
N GLU A 329 -2.30 -15.42 22.67
CA GLU A 329 -2.00 -15.08 21.27
C GLU A 329 -3.13 -14.31 20.56
N ALA A 330 -3.80 -13.42 21.29
CA ALA A 330 -4.78 -12.49 20.73
C ALA A 330 -4.14 -11.56 19.69
N GLY A 331 -2.93 -11.11 19.98
CA GLY A 331 -2.18 -10.15 19.20
C GLY A 331 -2.57 -8.69 19.47
N ALA A 332 -1.71 -7.78 19.04
CA ALA A 332 -1.89 -6.34 19.11
C ALA A 332 -1.17 -5.64 17.95
N VAL A 333 -1.63 -4.44 17.61
CA VAL A 333 -0.85 -3.49 16.79
C VAL A 333 -0.54 -2.28 17.66
N PHE A 334 0.74 -1.92 17.73
CA PHE A 334 1.18 -0.68 18.35
C PHE A 334 1.31 0.39 17.26
N VAL A 335 0.74 1.54 17.51
CA VAL A 335 0.74 2.69 16.60
C VAL A 335 1.70 3.73 17.16
N PHE A 336 2.51 4.33 16.29
CA PHE A 336 3.45 5.38 16.63
C PHE A 336 3.28 6.57 15.70
N HIS A 337 3.45 7.78 16.23
CA HIS A 337 3.44 9.02 15.47
C HIS A 337 4.79 9.74 15.57
N TRP A 338 5.27 10.31 14.47
CA TRP A 338 6.45 11.17 14.45
C TRP A 338 6.08 12.59 14.84
N ASN A 339 6.53 13.04 16.02
CA ASN A 339 6.19 14.36 16.56
C ASN A 339 7.07 15.52 16.02
N GLY A 340 7.88 15.27 14.99
CA GLY A 340 8.90 16.21 14.49
C GLY A 340 10.31 15.96 15.04
N THR A 341 10.45 15.25 16.17
CA THR A 341 11.74 15.00 16.85
C THR A 341 12.02 13.54 17.18
N LYS A 342 10.98 12.74 17.47
CA LYS A 342 11.05 11.31 17.78
C LYS A 342 9.73 10.63 17.42
N TRP A 343 9.76 9.30 17.34
CA TRP A 343 8.56 8.48 17.29
C TRP A 343 8.01 8.25 18.70
N GLU A 344 6.73 8.57 18.92
CA GLU A 344 6.02 8.36 20.19
C GLU A 344 4.91 7.32 20.03
N GLU A 345 4.72 6.46 21.04
CA GLU A 345 3.61 5.50 21.06
C GLU A 345 2.29 6.27 21.18
N LEU A 346 1.43 6.08 20.19
CA LEU A 346 0.14 6.72 20.05
C LEU A 346 -0.97 5.85 20.68
N ASP A 347 -1.02 4.57 20.31
CA ASP A 347 -2.08 3.65 20.75
C ASP A 347 -1.64 2.17 20.67
N LYS A 348 -2.36 1.30 21.37
CA LYS A 348 -2.23 -0.17 21.33
C LYS A 348 -3.57 -0.79 20.91
N LEU A 349 -3.75 -0.93 19.60
CA LEU A 349 -4.93 -1.52 18.98
C LEU A 349 -5.08 -3.01 19.36
N LYS A 350 -6.31 -3.36 19.74
CA LYS A 350 -6.74 -4.72 20.06
C LYS A 350 -8.15 -4.96 19.54
N VAL A 351 -8.47 -6.20 19.20
CA VAL A 351 -9.83 -6.62 18.83
C VAL A 351 -10.64 -6.93 20.08
N THR A 352 -11.88 -6.43 20.14
CA THR A 352 -12.85 -6.70 21.21
C THR A 352 -14.14 -7.26 20.58
N PRO A 353 -14.66 -8.43 21.02
CA PRO A 353 -14.04 -9.35 21.98
C PRO A 353 -12.74 -9.97 21.44
N PRO A 354 -11.78 -10.31 22.31
CA PRO A 354 -10.50 -10.86 21.91
C PRO A 354 -10.62 -12.32 21.45
N VAL A 355 -9.78 -12.74 20.50
CA VAL A 355 -9.80 -14.07 19.87
C VAL A 355 -8.57 -14.87 20.29
N ILE A 356 -8.75 -16.06 20.84
CA ILE A 356 -7.63 -16.95 21.23
C ILE A 356 -6.90 -17.41 19.96
N HIS A 357 -5.57 -17.31 19.93
CA HIS A 357 -4.75 -17.53 18.73
C HIS A 357 -5.18 -16.69 17.51
N GLY A 358 -5.77 -15.51 17.74
CA GLY A 358 -6.16 -14.59 16.68
C GLY A 358 -4.97 -14.06 15.88
N ALA A 359 -3.80 -13.90 16.51
CA ALA A 359 -2.59 -13.35 15.90
C ALA A 359 -2.80 -11.95 15.27
N PHE A 360 -3.60 -11.10 15.90
CA PHE A 360 -3.86 -9.73 15.42
C PHE A 360 -2.57 -8.93 15.27
N GLY A 361 -2.45 -8.19 14.18
CA GLY A 361 -1.22 -7.49 13.82
C GLY A 361 -0.16 -8.35 13.15
N LYS A 362 -0.39 -9.65 12.91
CA LYS A 362 0.52 -10.45 12.05
C LYS A 362 0.69 -9.82 10.66
N ASN A 363 -0.39 -9.30 10.10
CA ASN A 363 -0.43 -8.64 8.80
C ASN A 363 -1.03 -7.24 8.98
N LEU A 364 -0.31 -6.21 8.54
CA LEU A 364 -0.76 -4.82 8.60
C LEU A 364 -0.20 -4.02 7.42
N SER A 365 -0.88 -2.93 7.07
CA SER A 365 -0.44 -1.97 6.06
C SER A 365 -0.94 -0.57 6.42
N VAL A 366 -0.11 0.45 6.19
CA VAL A 366 -0.39 1.86 6.49
C VAL A 366 -0.29 2.67 5.20
N SER A 367 -1.26 3.57 4.98
CA SER A 367 -1.21 4.56 3.89
C SER A 367 -1.90 5.84 4.34
N GLY A 368 -1.21 6.97 4.20
CA GLY A 368 -1.61 8.23 4.82
C GLY A 368 -1.87 8.04 6.32
N HIS A 369 -3.08 8.38 6.73
CA HIS A 369 -3.56 8.34 8.11
C HIS A 369 -4.32 7.05 8.47
N ARG A 370 -4.37 6.08 7.54
CA ARG A 370 -5.13 4.84 7.67
C ARG A 370 -4.23 3.64 7.95
N ILE A 371 -4.72 2.71 8.77
CA ILE A 371 -4.08 1.44 9.11
C ILE A 371 -5.08 0.32 8.82
N ILE A 372 -4.70 -0.67 8.03
CA ILE A 372 -5.44 -1.94 7.92
C ILE A 372 -4.68 -3.05 8.65
N ALA A 373 -5.39 -3.89 9.41
CA ALA A 373 -4.84 -5.05 10.09
C ALA A 373 -5.72 -6.29 9.89
N GLY A 374 -5.11 -7.42 9.52
CA GLY A 374 -5.80 -8.69 9.25
C GLY A 374 -5.73 -9.68 10.42
N MET A 375 -6.78 -10.50 10.58
CA MET A 375 -6.86 -11.62 11.53
C MET A 375 -7.43 -12.86 10.82
N ALA A 376 -6.58 -13.55 10.06
CA ALA A 376 -6.96 -14.77 9.32
C ALA A 376 -7.74 -15.83 10.13
N PRO A 377 -7.44 -16.11 11.43
CA PRO A 377 -8.22 -17.06 12.24
C PRO A 377 -9.68 -16.63 12.52
N ALA A 378 -10.03 -15.36 12.35
CA ALA A 378 -11.38 -14.83 12.55
C ALA A 378 -12.07 -14.41 11.24
N ASP A 379 -11.46 -14.68 10.08
CA ASP A 379 -11.93 -14.27 8.75
C ASP A 379 -12.27 -12.77 8.63
N LYS A 380 -11.45 -11.90 9.25
CA LYS A 380 -11.70 -10.46 9.35
C LYS A 380 -10.45 -9.62 9.11
N ALA A 381 -10.67 -8.39 8.68
CA ALA A 381 -9.71 -7.29 8.78
C ALA A 381 -10.39 -6.07 9.41
N TRP A 382 -9.60 -5.13 9.94
CA TRP A 382 -10.09 -3.88 10.52
C TRP A 382 -9.39 -2.72 9.84
N LEU A 383 -10.17 -1.71 9.44
CA LEU A 383 -9.67 -0.42 8.98
C LEU A 383 -9.76 0.58 10.13
N TYR A 384 -8.63 1.17 10.48
CA TYR A 384 -8.50 2.25 11.45
C TYR A 384 -8.09 3.53 10.74
N ALA A 385 -8.48 4.67 11.30
CA ALA A 385 -7.94 5.97 10.97
C ALA A 385 -7.34 6.59 12.23
N VAL A 386 -6.15 7.17 12.12
CA VAL A 386 -5.57 8.07 13.10
C VAL A 386 -5.92 9.47 12.67
N ARG A 387 -6.72 10.19 13.46
CA ARG A 387 -7.13 11.55 13.10
C ARG A 387 -6.34 12.60 13.86
N GLY A 388 -5.88 13.60 13.13
CA GLY A 388 -5.25 14.82 13.58
C GLY A 388 -6.25 15.78 14.21
N ASP A 389 -5.94 16.29 15.39
CA ASP A 389 -6.68 17.38 16.03
C ASP A 389 -6.46 18.72 15.32
N LEU A 390 -7.27 19.71 15.69
CA LEU A 390 -7.11 21.08 15.18
C LEU A 390 -5.68 21.60 15.38
N GLY A 391 -5.05 22.03 14.27
CA GLY A 391 -3.69 22.53 14.22
C GLY A 391 -2.62 21.48 13.91
N THR A 392 -2.95 20.18 13.81
CA THR A 392 -1.98 19.16 13.38
C THR A 392 -1.73 19.24 11.87
N PRO A 393 -0.52 18.95 11.38
CA PRO A 393 -0.27 18.79 9.95
C PRO A 393 -1.11 17.67 9.33
N CYS A 394 -1.53 17.85 8.08
CA CYS A 394 -2.31 16.90 7.30
C CYS A 394 -1.94 16.98 5.82
N GLY A 395 -2.42 16.02 5.03
CA GLY A 395 -2.30 16.03 3.56
C GLY A 395 -3.62 15.86 2.80
N GLU A 396 -4.68 15.41 3.49
CA GLU A 396 -6.02 15.16 2.95
C GLU A 396 -7.04 15.43 4.07
N ASP A 397 -8.28 15.80 3.74
CA ASP A 397 -9.35 16.10 4.70
C ASP A 397 -9.60 14.99 5.72
N ASP A 398 -9.51 13.73 5.29
CA ASP A 398 -9.77 12.55 6.13
C ASP A 398 -8.70 12.29 7.19
N ALA A 399 -7.56 12.98 7.10
CA ALA A 399 -6.55 13.05 8.13
C ALA A 399 -7.07 13.70 9.40
N CYS A 400 -8.07 14.57 9.31
CA CYS A 400 -8.45 15.49 10.36
C CYS A 400 -9.69 15.04 11.12
N ALA A 401 -9.71 15.24 12.45
CA ALA A 401 -10.85 14.91 13.30
C ALA A 401 -12.12 15.67 12.87
N SER A 402 -11.93 16.91 12.40
CA SER A 402 -12.93 17.78 11.78
C SER A 402 -13.34 17.40 10.36
N GLY A 403 -12.51 16.63 9.63
CA GLY A 403 -12.68 16.37 8.20
C GLY A 403 -12.26 17.53 7.29
N HIS A 404 -11.39 18.44 7.75
CA HIS A 404 -10.91 19.58 6.95
C HIS A 404 -9.39 19.77 7.07
N CYS A 405 -8.70 19.73 5.94
CA CYS A 405 -7.26 19.92 5.80
C CYS A 405 -6.95 21.11 4.88
N VAL A 406 -6.53 22.24 5.46
CA VAL A 406 -6.28 23.50 4.75
C VAL A 406 -4.83 23.90 4.91
N ASP A 407 -4.17 24.27 3.81
CA ASP A 407 -2.73 24.61 3.79
C ASP A 407 -1.84 23.54 4.47
N GLY A 408 -2.28 22.28 4.41
CA GLY A 408 -1.62 21.15 5.06
C GLY A 408 -1.79 21.11 6.59
N VAL A 409 -2.82 21.73 7.15
CA VAL A 409 -3.15 21.72 8.59
C VAL A 409 -4.64 21.45 8.85
N CYS A 410 -4.93 20.69 9.90
CA CYS A 410 -6.29 20.34 10.30
C CYS A 410 -7.04 21.54 10.89
N CYS A 411 -8.22 21.83 10.34
CA CYS A 411 -9.00 23.04 10.63
C CYS A 411 -10.41 22.72 11.11
N ASP A 412 -11.05 23.66 11.79
CA ASP A 412 -12.45 23.55 12.20
C ASP A 412 -13.45 23.73 11.05
N GLY A 413 -13.01 24.28 9.92
CA GLY A 413 -13.78 24.43 8.69
C GLY A 413 -12.98 24.19 7.39
N PRO A 414 -13.65 24.10 6.22
CA PRO A 414 -13.08 23.82 4.89
C PRO A 414 -12.46 25.07 4.23
N CYS A 415 -11.76 25.87 5.02
CA CYS A 415 -11.21 27.17 4.66
C CYS A 415 -10.15 27.04 3.54
N GLY A 416 -9.80 28.10 2.82
CA GLY A 416 -8.80 28.00 1.73
C GLY A 416 -9.18 26.98 0.64
N GLY A 417 -10.47 26.76 0.41
CA GLY A 417 -11.05 25.59 -0.26
C GLY A 417 -10.87 25.48 -1.78
N GLY A 418 -9.70 25.86 -2.31
CA GLY A 418 -9.37 25.73 -3.73
C GLY A 418 -10.08 26.70 -4.68
N VAL A 419 -10.65 27.78 -4.15
CA VAL A 419 -11.14 28.94 -4.92
C VAL A 419 -10.09 30.06 -4.89
N ALA A 420 -9.84 30.70 -6.04
CA ALA A 420 -8.75 31.69 -6.20
C ALA A 420 -8.86 32.92 -5.25
N ASP A 421 -10.07 33.22 -4.78
CA ASP A 421 -10.37 34.44 -4.01
C ASP A 421 -10.45 34.24 -2.48
N ASP A 422 -10.16 33.04 -1.94
CA ASP A 422 -10.21 32.77 -0.50
C ASP A 422 -8.85 33.04 0.17
N CYS A 423 -8.91 33.60 1.38
CA CYS A 423 -7.81 34.25 2.08
C CYS A 423 -7.78 33.85 3.57
N GLU A 424 -8.26 32.66 3.93
CA GLU A 424 -8.25 32.14 5.30
C GLU A 424 -7.11 31.13 5.55
N ALA A 425 -6.47 31.21 6.72
CA ALA A 425 -5.45 30.25 7.13
C ALA A 425 -5.70 29.69 8.54
N CYS A 426 -5.30 28.43 8.77
CA CYS A 426 -5.46 27.73 10.05
C CYS A 426 -4.18 27.64 10.89
N LEU A 427 -3.04 28.07 10.35
CA LEU A 427 -1.76 28.15 11.05
C LEU A 427 -1.61 29.49 11.75
N LYS A 428 -1.25 29.51 13.04
CA LYS A 428 -0.88 30.75 13.75
C LYS A 428 0.28 31.49 13.07
N ALA A 429 1.19 30.72 12.46
CA ALA A 429 2.33 31.27 11.73
C ALA A 429 1.92 32.02 10.44
N LEU A 430 0.73 31.73 9.90
CA LEU A 430 0.18 32.41 8.72
C LEU A 430 -0.80 33.52 9.12
N GLY A 431 -1.64 33.30 10.13
CA GLY A 431 -2.55 34.35 10.65
C GLY A 431 -3.64 33.87 11.62
N ALA A 432 -3.77 32.57 11.86
CA ALA A 432 -4.81 32.00 12.73
C ALA A 432 -4.75 32.52 14.17
N THR A 433 -5.90 32.83 14.77
CA THR A 433 -5.97 33.18 16.21
C THR A 433 -5.63 32.00 17.12
N LYS A 434 -5.91 30.77 16.68
CA LYS A 434 -5.49 29.51 17.30
C LYS A 434 -5.17 28.49 16.21
N ASP A 435 -4.25 27.57 16.46
CA ASP A 435 -3.94 26.49 15.51
C ASP A 435 -5.20 25.65 15.23
N GLY A 436 -5.52 25.50 13.95
CA GLY A 436 -6.72 24.83 13.46
C GLY A 436 -8.03 25.61 13.62
N ILE A 437 -7.98 26.91 13.97
CA ILE A 437 -9.12 27.82 13.80
C ILE A 437 -8.83 28.71 12.61
N CYS A 438 -9.68 28.67 11.59
CA CYS A 438 -9.52 29.53 10.43
C CYS A 438 -9.57 31.01 10.81
N THR A 439 -8.69 31.83 10.24
CA THR A 439 -8.76 33.29 10.37
C THR A 439 -8.38 33.92 9.05
N ALA A 440 -9.15 34.93 8.66
CA ALA A 440 -8.83 35.82 7.56
C ALA A 440 -7.41 36.38 7.69
N LEU A 441 -6.58 36.09 6.70
CA LEU A 441 -5.36 36.83 6.46
C LEU A 441 -5.73 38.27 6.12
N GLN A 442 -4.93 39.21 6.62
CA GLN A 442 -5.10 40.65 6.35
C GLN A 442 -3.78 41.16 5.76
N ASP A 443 -3.86 42.06 4.78
CA ASP A 443 -2.71 42.68 4.08
C ASP A 443 -1.72 41.67 3.44
N THR A 444 -2.12 40.40 3.30
CA THR A 444 -1.29 39.32 2.72
C THR A 444 -1.53 39.22 1.22
N SER A 445 -0.48 39.03 0.43
CA SER A 445 -0.59 38.89 -1.02
C SER A 445 -1.30 37.60 -1.41
N CYS A 446 -2.37 37.73 -2.19
CA CYS A 446 -3.13 36.63 -2.79
C CYS A 446 -3.13 36.78 -4.33
N HIS A 447 -3.66 35.77 -5.04
CA HIS A 447 -3.66 35.72 -6.51
C HIS A 447 -5.09 35.48 -7.00
N ASP A 448 -5.74 36.53 -7.50
CA ASP A 448 -7.14 36.56 -7.97
C ASP A 448 -7.33 35.92 -9.37
N ASP A 449 -6.32 35.17 -9.84
CA ASP A 449 -6.17 34.61 -11.20
C ASP A 449 -6.42 35.59 -12.37
N ASP A 450 -6.47 36.90 -12.09
CA ASP A 450 -6.61 37.97 -13.08
C ASP A 450 -5.23 38.50 -13.51
N PRO A 451 -4.79 38.26 -14.76
CA PRO A 451 -3.49 38.77 -15.22
C PRO A 451 -3.43 40.32 -15.29
N CYS A 452 -4.56 41.03 -15.16
CA CYS A 452 -4.69 42.47 -15.34
C CYS A 452 -4.51 43.30 -14.05
N THR A 453 -4.48 42.68 -12.87
CA THR A 453 -4.35 43.34 -11.55
C THR A 453 -2.90 43.31 -11.04
N ASP A 454 -2.52 44.29 -10.22
CA ASP A 454 -1.31 44.16 -9.38
C ASP A 454 -1.64 43.28 -8.17
N THR A 455 -0.62 42.66 -7.54
CA THR A 455 -0.73 41.72 -6.41
C THR A 455 -1.91 42.03 -5.49
N ALA A 456 -2.97 41.20 -5.57
CA ALA A 456 -4.15 41.36 -4.76
C ALA A 456 -3.82 41.14 -3.27
N ILE A 457 -4.62 41.72 -2.39
CA ILE A 457 -4.41 41.62 -0.94
C ILE A 457 -5.63 41.07 -0.23
N CYS A 458 -5.40 40.20 0.74
CA CYS A 458 -6.44 39.68 1.60
C CYS A 458 -7.03 40.79 2.47
N VAL A 459 -8.35 40.99 2.35
CA VAL A 459 -9.13 41.90 3.19
C VAL A 459 -10.39 41.17 3.63
N ASP A 460 -10.56 41.04 4.95
CA ASP A 460 -11.70 40.37 5.59
C ASP A 460 -12.01 38.96 5.03
N GLY A 461 -10.95 38.18 4.76
CA GLY A 461 -11.04 36.78 4.30
C GLY A 461 -11.28 36.63 2.80
N THR A 462 -11.39 37.74 2.07
CA THR A 462 -11.51 37.76 0.60
C THR A 462 -10.26 38.34 -0.03
N CYS A 463 -9.81 37.74 -1.13
CA CYS A 463 -8.79 38.34 -1.97
C CYS A 463 -9.39 39.56 -2.67
N GLN A 464 -9.01 40.76 -2.24
CA GLN A 464 -9.48 41.99 -2.84
C GLN A 464 -8.44 42.53 -3.81
N ARG A 465 -8.89 42.85 -5.03
CA ARG A 465 -8.05 43.45 -6.07
C ARG A 465 -7.29 44.63 -5.50
N SER A 466 -5.96 44.61 -5.61
CA SER A 466 -5.23 45.86 -5.67
C SER A 466 -5.55 46.53 -7.02
N THR A 467 -5.20 47.81 -7.17
CA THR A 467 -5.53 48.58 -8.38
C THR A 467 -5.07 47.87 -9.66
N SER A 468 -5.86 47.93 -10.73
CA SER A 468 -5.48 47.38 -12.04
C SER A 468 -4.11 47.91 -12.46
N LYS A 469 -3.24 47.01 -12.99
CA LYS A 469 -1.86 47.33 -13.39
C LYS A 469 -1.84 48.63 -14.17
N SER A 470 -1.07 49.61 -13.69
CA SER A 470 -0.90 50.87 -14.42
C SER A 470 -0.30 50.60 -15.80
N ASP A 471 -0.85 51.21 -16.84
CA ASP A 471 -0.47 51.04 -18.25
C ASP A 471 1.05 50.99 -18.46
N GLY A 472 1.64 49.78 -18.56
CA GLY A 472 3.10 49.62 -18.67
C GLY A 472 3.71 48.26 -18.29
N ALA A 473 3.01 47.40 -17.54
CA ALA A 473 3.49 46.03 -17.27
C ALA A 473 3.12 45.07 -18.43
N PRO A 474 4.02 44.17 -18.88
CA PRO A 474 3.77 43.33 -20.06
C PRO A 474 2.79 42.17 -19.76
N CYS A 475 1.59 42.20 -20.37
CA CYS A 475 0.74 41.00 -20.49
C CYS A 475 1.50 39.97 -21.38
N PRO A 476 1.81 38.73 -20.94
CA PRO A 476 2.73 37.82 -21.68
C PRO A 476 2.29 37.37 -23.08
N SER A 477 1.04 37.63 -23.48
CA SER A 477 0.51 37.30 -24.81
C SER A 477 -0.59 38.25 -25.31
N GLY A 478 -0.59 39.54 -24.92
CA GLY A 478 -1.43 40.60 -25.50
C GLY A 478 -1.81 41.75 -24.55
N THR A 479 -1.60 43.03 -24.95
CA THR A 479 -1.61 44.36 -24.22
C THR A 479 -2.89 44.75 -23.43
N CYS A 480 -3.36 46.01 -23.22
CA CYS A 480 -4.48 46.33 -22.27
C CYS A 480 -5.34 47.60 -22.54
N GLN A 481 -6.68 47.54 -22.26
CA GLN A 481 -7.68 48.64 -22.36
C GLN A 481 -8.93 48.43 -21.48
N GLY A 482 -9.21 49.38 -20.57
CA GLY A 482 -10.42 49.40 -19.72
C GLY A 482 -10.32 48.59 -18.42
N GLY A 483 -9.10 48.14 -18.07
CA GLY A 483 -8.87 47.09 -17.07
C GLY A 483 -8.94 45.68 -17.68
N THR A 484 -8.58 45.53 -18.96
CA THR A 484 -8.85 44.32 -19.76
C THR A 484 -7.73 44.09 -20.78
N CYS A 485 -6.97 42.98 -20.73
CA CYS A 485 -5.87 42.81 -21.70
C CYS A 485 -6.39 42.76 -23.19
N VAL A 486 -5.95 43.68 -24.07
CA VAL A 486 -6.17 43.71 -25.56
C VAL A 486 -4.88 43.40 -26.32
N ASP A 487 -4.88 42.33 -27.11
CA ASP A 487 -3.76 42.00 -28.00
C ASP A 487 -3.69 42.90 -29.26
N THR A 488 -2.49 43.24 -29.70
CA THR A 488 -2.23 44.06 -30.90
C THR A 488 -1.83 43.18 -32.09
N GLN A 489 -2.83 42.59 -32.75
CA GLN A 489 -2.68 41.90 -34.04
C GLN A 489 -3.78 42.32 -35.02
N VAL A 490 -3.68 43.55 -35.52
CA VAL A 490 -4.22 43.92 -36.83
C VAL A 490 -3.15 44.70 -37.57
N ASP A 491 -2.33 44.01 -38.36
CA ASP A 491 -1.43 44.68 -39.31
C ASP A 491 -2.26 45.43 -40.35
N ALA A 492 -1.94 46.70 -40.55
CA ALA A 492 -2.53 47.50 -41.60
C ALA A 492 -2.11 46.97 -42.98
N GLY A 493 -3.04 46.91 -43.92
CA GLY A 493 -2.74 46.48 -45.28
C GLY A 493 -2.13 47.59 -46.13
N ASP A 494 -1.82 47.25 -47.37
CA ASP A 494 -1.97 48.16 -48.51
C ASP A 494 -2.05 47.39 -49.84
N GLU A 495 -2.43 48.10 -50.90
CA GLU A 495 -2.42 47.73 -52.33
C GLU A 495 -3.61 46.91 -52.93
N ASP A 496 -4.68 47.67 -53.19
CA ASP A 496 -5.16 48.04 -54.54
C ASP A 496 -6.08 47.13 -55.40
N SER A 497 -6.97 47.84 -56.13
CA SER A 497 -7.74 47.46 -57.32
C SER A 497 -8.95 46.49 -57.21
N GLY A 498 -10.12 46.98 -57.66
CA GLY A 498 -10.87 46.27 -58.71
C GLY A 498 -12.34 45.90 -58.52
N ASP A 499 -13.22 46.75 -59.07
CA ASP A 499 -14.44 46.38 -59.83
C ASP A 499 -15.74 45.98 -59.07
N SER A 500 -16.80 45.73 -59.85
CA SER A 500 -18.14 46.31 -59.66
C SER A 500 -19.32 45.32 -59.45
N GLY A 501 -20.47 45.89 -59.08
CA GLY A 501 -21.80 45.25 -59.14
C GLY A 501 -22.23 44.52 -57.85
N MET A 502 -23.52 44.35 -57.54
CA MET A 502 -24.74 44.75 -58.24
C MET A 502 -25.92 44.80 -57.23
N ALA A 503 -27.08 45.35 -57.61
CA ALA A 503 -28.24 45.56 -56.73
C ALA A 503 -29.24 44.37 -56.68
N GLY A 504 -30.10 44.34 -55.66
CA GLY A 504 -31.34 43.51 -55.59
C GLY A 504 -31.79 43.21 -54.14
N GLN A 505 -32.76 43.91 -53.55
CA GLN A 505 -34.23 43.75 -53.64
C GLN A 505 -34.86 42.52 -52.96
N ALA A 506 -35.49 42.78 -51.79
CA ALA A 506 -36.84 42.42 -51.32
C ALA A 506 -37.52 41.06 -51.62
N GLY A 507 -38.15 40.50 -50.56
CA GLY A 507 -39.15 39.41 -50.56
C GLY A 507 -39.08 38.63 -49.22
N VAL A 508 -39.98 38.65 -48.23
CA VAL A 508 -41.47 38.58 -48.12
C VAL A 508 -42.02 37.14 -47.95
N ASP A 509 -42.83 36.97 -46.88
CA ASP A 509 -43.89 35.97 -46.62
C ASP A 509 -43.66 34.54 -46.01
N SER A 510 -44.11 34.42 -44.73
CA SER A 510 -45.34 33.66 -44.31
C SER A 510 -45.28 32.29 -43.57
N GLY A 511 -46.27 32.10 -42.66
CA GLY A 511 -46.64 30.84 -41.92
C GLY A 511 -46.02 30.71 -40.52
N GLY A 512 -46.72 30.53 -39.37
CA GLY A 512 -48.01 29.89 -39.05
C GLY A 512 -47.76 28.46 -38.51
N LYS A 513 -48.25 27.95 -37.36
CA LYS A 513 -49.41 28.30 -36.50
C LYS A 513 -49.33 27.63 -35.09
N SER A 514 -49.75 28.37 -34.05
CA SER A 514 -50.63 28.00 -32.90
C SER A 514 -50.69 26.59 -32.25
N GLY A 515 -50.71 26.55 -30.91
CA GLY A 515 -51.30 25.47 -30.08
C GLY A 515 -51.20 25.75 -28.56
N SER A 516 -52.30 25.71 -27.81
CA SER A 516 -52.36 26.21 -26.41
C SER A 516 -53.36 25.48 -25.50
N GLY A 517 -53.06 25.39 -24.19
CA GLY A 517 -53.97 24.97 -23.10
C GLY A 517 -53.72 23.55 -22.57
N GLY A 518 -54.00 23.20 -21.29
CA GLY A 518 -54.41 24.04 -20.16
C GLY A 518 -55.16 23.28 -19.03
N MET A 519 -54.67 23.41 -17.79
CA MET A 519 -55.37 23.29 -16.48
C MET A 519 -55.93 21.94 -15.91
N GLY A 520 -55.56 21.67 -14.65
CA GLY A 520 -56.41 21.11 -13.56
C GLY A 520 -56.55 19.57 -13.44
N GLY A 521 -56.65 18.95 -12.25
CA GLY A 521 -56.43 19.43 -10.87
C GLY A 521 -57.22 18.63 -9.78
N GLY A 522 -56.57 18.28 -8.65
CA GLY A 522 -57.17 18.14 -7.29
C GLY A 522 -57.88 16.83 -6.83
N GLY A 523 -57.72 16.51 -5.53
CA GLY A 523 -58.62 15.68 -4.69
C GLY A 523 -58.16 14.22 -4.41
N THR A 524 -57.59 13.84 -3.25
CA THR A 524 -58.12 13.66 -1.86
C THR A 524 -59.08 12.47 -1.63
N GLY A 525 -58.81 11.62 -0.62
CA GLY A 525 -59.79 10.69 -0.04
C GLY A 525 -59.20 9.55 0.81
N ASP A 526 -59.57 9.48 2.10
CA ASP A 526 -59.09 8.52 3.12
C ASP A 526 -59.83 7.15 3.12
N GLY A 527 -59.32 6.19 3.91
CA GLY A 527 -60.08 4.99 4.32
C GLY A 527 -59.26 3.93 5.07
N ALA A 528 -59.70 3.50 6.27
CA ALA A 528 -58.93 2.63 7.18
C ALA A 528 -59.71 1.38 7.66
N ALA A 529 -58.98 0.33 8.08
CA ALA A 529 -59.31 -0.78 9.01
C ALA A 529 -58.32 -1.95 8.76
N GLY A 530 -57.87 -2.79 9.71
CA GLY A 530 -58.11 -2.86 11.15
C GLY A 530 -58.82 -4.15 11.60
N ILE A 531 -58.08 -5.17 12.08
CA ILE A 531 -58.57 -6.24 12.99
C ILE A 531 -57.42 -6.98 13.72
N GLU A 532 -57.77 -7.53 14.88
CA GLU A 532 -56.94 -8.16 15.95
C GLU A 532 -56.82 -9.71 15.75
N GLU A 533 -56.31 -10.61 16.60
CA GLU A 533 -55.71 -10.59 17.97
C GLU A 533 -54.97 -11.95 18.27
N THR A 534 -54.23 -12.04 19.39
CA THR A 534 -53.75 -13.25 20.12
C THR A 534 -52.71 -14.20 19.46
N GLY A 535 -51.83 -14.92 20.19
CA GLY A 535 -51.50 -14.90 21.63
C GLY A 535 -50.77 -16.19 22.10
N GLY A 536 -50.08 -16.13 23.25
CA GLY A 536 -49.64 -17.32 24.03
C GLY A 536 -48.21 -17.84 23.81
N GLY A 537 -47.49 -18.10 24.92
CA GLY A 537 -46.15 -18.72 24.93
C GLY A 537 -46.14 -20.14 25.52
N GLY A 538 -44.97 -20.77 25.62
CA GLY A 538 -44.82 -22.10 26.22
C GLY A 538 -43.37 -22.62 26.24
N THR A 539 -42.98 -23.29 27.32
CA THR A 539 -41.58 -23.66 27.64
C THR A 539 -41.27 -25.15 27.50
N GLY A 540 -40.00 -25.46 27.21
CA GLY A 540 -39.28 -26.62 27.77
C GLY A 540 -39.23 -27.93 26.96
N GLY A 541 -38.25 -28.79 27.29
CA GLY A 541 -38.34 -30.23 27.02
C GLY A 541 -37.15 -30.92 26.35
N ALA A 542 -36.13 -31.23 27.15
CA ALA A 542 -34.93 -32.02 26.84
C ALA A 542 -35.10 -33.40 26.15
N GLN A 543 -34.00 -33.80 25.46
CA GLN A 543 -33.40 -35.15 25.37
C GLN A 543 -34.14 -36.35 24.73
N GLY A 544 -33.42 -37.04 23.84
CA GLY A 544 -33.66 -38.43 23.44
C GLY A 544 -32.50 -38.98 22.58
N ARG A 545 -31.76 -39.97 23.09
CA ARG A 545 -30.77 -40.76 22.31
C ARG A 545 -31.49 -41.94 21.65
N ASP A 546 -30.97 -42.43 20.53
CA ASP A 546 -30.30 -43.74 20.48
C ASP A 546 -29.76 -44.07 19.08
N GLY A 547 -28.74 -44.92 19.02
CA GLY A 547 -28.12 -45.40 17.78
C GLY A 547 -28.57 -46.81 17.41
N GLY A 548 -28.42 -47.19 16.13
CA GLY A 548 -28.74 -48.52 15.64
C GLY A 548 -28.05 -48.82 14.32
N THR A 549 -27.30 -49.91 14.26
CA THR A 549 -26.41 -50.28 13.15
C THR A 549 -27.05 -51.20 12.12
N GLY A 550 -26.70 -51.03 10.84
CA GLY A 550 -26.32 -52.15 9.96
C GLY A 550 -27.23 -52.52 8.78
N GLY A 551 -26.59 -52.92 7.68
CA GLY A 551 -27.18 -53.81 6.67
C GLY A 551 -27.62 -53.18 5.34
N SER A 552 -26.79 -53.27 4.30
CA SER A 552 -27.24 -53.18 2.90
C SER A 552 -27.98 -54.47 2.48
N PRO A 553 -28.82 -54.43 1.43
CA PRO A 553 -28.27 -54.67 0.08
C PRO A 553 -28.85 -53.77 -1.04
N ARG A 554 -28.15 -53.72 -2.17
CA ARG A 554 -28.63 -53.13 -3.45
C ARG A 554 -29.79 -53.97 -4.03
N PRO A 555 -30.62 -53.38 -4.91
CA PRO A 555 -30.37 -53.63 -6.33
C PRO A 555 -30.35 -52.36 -7.20
N SER A 556 -30.04 -52.55 -8.48
CA SER A 556 -29.72 -51.54 -9.49
C SER A 556 -30.90 -51.07 -10.33
N SER A 557 -30.96 -49.76 -10.65
CA SER A 557 -31.13 -49.26 -12.02
C SER A 557 -30.94 -47.73 -12.05
N SER A 558 -30.20 -47.23 -13.04
CA SER A 558 -30.09 -45.80 -13.36
C SER A 558 -31.12 -45.43 -14.45
N PRO A 559 -31.40 -44.13 -14.67
CA PRO A 559 -30.58 -43.39 -15.63
C PRO A 559 -30.21 -41.94 -15.23
N GLN A 560 -29.01 -41.56 -15.65
CA GLN A 560 -28.52 -40.22 -16.04
C GLN A 560 -28.96 -38.96 -15.25
N GLU A 561 -27.99 -38.40 -14.51
CA GLU A 561 -27.68 -36.96 -14.54
C GLU A 561 -26.16 -36.79 -14.79
N GLU A 562 -25.75 -35.64 -15.33
CA GLU A 562 -24.40 -35.40 -15.85
C GLU A 562 -23.34 -35.31 -14.73
N VAL A 563 -22.27 -36.10 -14.84
CA VAL A 563 -21.13 -36.01 -13.93
C VAL A 563 -20.04 -35.15 -14.56
N SER A 564 -19.62 -34.14 -13.80
CA SER A 564 -18.54 -33.21 -14.10
C SER A 564 -17.23 -33.92 -14.50
N SER A 565 -16.64 -33.47 -15.61
CA SER A 565 -15.31 -33.88 -16.03
C SER A 565 -14.24 -33.27 -15.11
N PHE A 566 -13.79 -34.05 -14.12
CA PHE A 566 -12.59 -33.77 -13.35
C PHE A 566 -11.36 -33.70 -14.28
N TYR A 567 -10.88 -32.50 -14.59
CA TYR A 567 -9.53 -32.32 -15.09
C TYR A 567 -8.53 -32.46 -13.93
N ALA A 568 -7.90 -33.63 -13.83
CA ALA A 568 -6.74 -33.81 -12.95
C ALA A 568 -5.58 -32.93 -13.47
N CYS A 569 -5.18 -31.95 -12.67
CA CYS A 569 -4.11 -31.02 -13.04
C CYS A 569 -2.75 -31.74 -13.03
N GLY A 570 -2.25 -32.10 -14.22
CA GLY A 570 -0.91 -32.63 -14.39
C GLY A 570 0.16 -31.55 -14.23
N VAL A 571 1.16 -31.83 -13.38
CA VAL A 571 2.44 -31.12 -13.35
C VAL A 571 2.99 -31.05 -14.78
N ARG A 572 3.36 -29.85 -15.28
CA ARG A 572 3.95 -29.72 -16.62
C ARG A 572 5.24 -30.55 -16.71
N PRO A 573 5.34 -31.58 -17.57
CA PRO A 573 6.63 -32.19 -17.86
C PRO A 573 7.48 -31.19 -18.65
N ARG A 574 8.75 -31.07 -18.29
CA ARG A 574 9.74 -30.29 -19.07
C ARG A 574 9.77 -30.81 -20.53
N PRO A 575 9.90 -29.95 -21.55
CA PRO A 575 10.11 -30.41 -22.91
C PRO A 575 11.47 -31.12 -23.00
N MET A 576 11.45 -32.46 -23.11
CA MET A 576 12.63 -33.21 -23.49
C MET A 576 12.97 -32.88 -24.95
N CYS A 577 14.16 -32.36 -25.19
CA CYS A 577 14.68 -32.17 -26.55
C CYS A 577 14.92 -33.54 -27.20
N GLY A 578 13.97 -33.99 -28.02
CA GLY A 578 14.09 -35.20 -28.81
C GLY A 578 14.96 -34.98 -30.05
N LEU A 579 16.01 -35.79 -30.22
CA LEU A 579 16.79 -35.84 -31.46
C LEU A 579 15.97 -36.47 -32.60
N TYR A 580 15.63 -35.67 -33.60
CA TYR A 580 15.59 -36.03 -35.03
C TYR A 580 15.81 -34.71 -35.81
N GLY A 581 16.64 -34.60 -36.84
CA GLY A 581 17.32 -35.64 -37.61
C GLY A 581 17.22 -35.31 -39.10
N TRP A 582 17.93 -34.28 -39.57
CA TRP A 582 18.06 -33.96 -40.99
C TRP A 582 19.52 -33.81 -41.38
N LEU A 583 19.93 -34.60 -42.37
CA LEU A 583 21.30 -34.74 -42.86
C LEU A 583 21.31 -34.40 -44.36
N SER A 584 22.04 -33.35 -44.76
CA SER A 584 22.57 -33.09 -46.12
C SER A 584 23.34 -31.76 -46.09
N VAL A 585 24.65 -31.79 -45.89
CA VAL A 585 25.68 -31.74 -46.95
C VAL A 585 25.71 -30.42 -47.72
N LEU A 586 26.71 -29.59 -47.40
CA LEU A 586 27.69 -29.11 -48.38
C LEU A 586 28.97 -28.63 -47.67
N LEU A 587 30.13 -28.90 -48.29
CA LEU A 587 31.45 -28.53 -47.78
C LEU A 587 31.65 -27.00 -47.85
N TRP A 588 32.59 -26.47 -47.07
CA TRP A 588 33.82 -25.87 -47.64
C TRP A 588 34.94 -25.92 -46.59
N VAL A 589 36.16 -26.24 -47.02
CA VAL A 589 37.33 -26.46 -46.14
C VAL A 589 38.40 -25.43 -46.48
N THR A 590 38.89 -24.71 -45.47
CA THR A 590 40.23 -24.08 -45.50
C THR A 590 40.90 -24.27 -44.15
N ALA A 591 42.04 -24.98 -44.14
CA ALA A 591 42.82 -25.28 -42.95
C ALA A 591 43.98 -24.29 -42.78
N ALA A 592 44.36 -23.99 -41.53
CA ALA A 592 45.59 -23.27 -41.21
C ALA A 592 46.26 -23.78 -39.92
N SER A 593 47.10 -24.81 -40.09
CA SER A 593 48.35 -25.09 -39.35
C SER A 593 48.43 -24.84 -37.83
N VAL A 594 48.43 -25.94 -37.06
CA VAL A 594 48.98 -26.01 -35.69
C VAL A 594 50.52 -25.93 -35.70
N ARG A 595 51.11 -25.14 -34.80
CA ARG A 595 52.48 -25.39 -34.27
C ARG A 595 52.50 -25.35 -32.74
N ARG A 596 52.61 -26.53 -32.12
CA ARG A 596 53.05 -26.70 -30.73
C ARG A 596 54.55 -26.96 -30.71
N SER A 597 55.32 -26.21 -29.92
CA SER A 597 56.62 -26.64 -29.42
C SER A 597 56.50 -26.95 -27.91
N ARG A 598 57.05 -28.09 -27.48
CA ARG A 598 57.11 -28.52 -26.08
C ARG A 598 58.55 -28.94 -25.76
N ARG A 599 58.89 -28.84 -24.47
CA ARG A 599 60.05 -29.42 -23.74
C ARG A 599 61.36 -28.60 -23.73
N PRO A 600 62.25 -28.82 -22.72
CA PRO A 600 62.06 -29.52 -21.44
C PRO A 600 62.46 -28.71 -20.19
N VAL A 601 62.03 -29.19 -19.02
CA VAL A 601 62.58 -28.82 -17.70
C VAL A 601 63.82 -29.67 -17.42
N ALA A 602 64.91 -29.07 -16.93
CA ALA A 602 66.02 -29.76 -16.24
C ALA A 602 67.00 -28.81 -15.52
N ARG A 603 66.76 -28.52 -14.23
CA ARG A 603 67.65 -28.85 -13.10
C ARG A 603 67.15 -28.21 -11.80
#